data_AF-A0A9E1F594-F1
#
_entry.id   AF-A0A9E1F594-F1
#
_cell.length_a   1.000
_cell.length_b   1.000
_cell.length_c   1.000
_cell.angle_alpha   90.00
_cell.angle_beta   90.00
_cell.angle_gamma   90.00
#
_symmetry.space_group_name_H-M   'P 1'
#
loop_
_entity.id
_entity.type
_entity.pdbx_description
1 polymer ?
#
loop_
_entity_poly.entity_id
_entity_poly.type
_entity_poly.pdbx_seq_one_letter_code
_entity_poly.pdbx_strand_id
1 'polypeptide(L)'
;MQKIVREELAQLKDAKQQEFITDHYLHEQSYQAIATKYGISRERVRQIASAGLRKLRNSKRLRSLHGEFCNHLQTRFISLIEFNPQYFDLIRDIRERQKREYISYGKQQALIYQLTADMLKSGHATD
;
A
#
# COMPACT_ATOMS: atom_id res chain seq x y z
N MET A 1 -14.23 4.17 3.82
CA MET A 1 -13.04 3.34 4.15
C MET A 1 -12.73 3.34 5.65
N GLN A 2 -12.54 4.49 6.30
CA GLN A 2 -12.15 4.57 7.72
C GLN A 2 -13.17 3.95 8.73
N LYS A 3 -14.48 4.01 8.46
CA LYS A 3 -15.52 3.47 9.35
C LYS A 3 -15.41 1.94 9.53
N ILE A 4 -15.24 1.18 8.44
CA ILE A 4 -15.13 -0.28 8.48
C ILE A 4 -13.87 -0.70 9.25
N VAL A 5 -12.74 0.00 9.05
CA VAL A 5 -11.50 -0.29 9.78
C VAL A 5 -11.69 -0.11 11.30
N ARG A 6 -12.38 0.95 11.73
CA ARG A 6 -12.68 1.20 13.15
C ARG A 6 -13.62 0.15 13.74
N GLU A 7 -14.65 -0.25 12.99
CA GLU A 7 -15.58 -1.32 13.42
C GLU A 7 -14.86 -2.67 13.59
N GLU A 8 -13.99 -3.04 12.66
CA GLU A 8 -13.25 -4.30 12.70
C GLU A 8 -12.18 -4.30 13.80
N LEU A 9 -11.54 -3.15 14.05
CA LEU A 9 -10.65 -2.96 15.20
C LEU A 9 -11.38 -3.19 16.52
N ALA A 10 -12.58 -2.63 16.68
CA ALA A 10 -13.38 -2.77 17.89
C ALA A 10 -13.80 -4.23 18.19
N GLN A 11 -13.79 -5.12 17.18
CA GLN A 11 -14.10 -6.54 17.37
C GLN A 11 -12.94 -7.37 17.94
N LEU A 12 -11.74 -6.80 18.05
CA LEU A 12 -10.61 -7.52 18.67
C LEU A 12 -10.87 -7.76 20.16
N LYS A 13 -10.73 -8.99 20.63
CA LYS A 13 -10.97 -9.33 22.05
C LYS A 13 -10.01 -8.66 23.04
N ASP A 14 -8.83 -8.23 22.58
CA ASP A 14 -7.77 -7.69 23.44
C ASP A 14 -7.69 -6.17 23.27
N ALA A 15 -8.02 -5.44 24.34
CA ALA A 15 -8.02 -3.99 24.36
C ALA A 15 -6.64 -3.40 24.04
N LYS A 16 -5.54 -4.02 24.48
CA LYS A 16 -4.18 -3.54 24.17
C LYS A 16 -3.86 -3.70 22.69
N GLN A 17 -4.40 -4.72 22.02
CA GLN A 17 -4.26 -4.87 20.57
C GLN A 17 -4.98 -3.75 19.84
N GLN A 18 -6.21 -3.42 20.25
CA GLN A 18 -6.96 -2.31 19.68
C GLN A 18 -6.20 -0.99 19.83
N GLU A 19 -5.76 -0.71 21.05
CA GLU A 19 -5.14 0.55 21.44
C GLU A 19 -3.79 0.75 20.74
N PHE A 20 -2.92 -0.27 20.72
CA PHE A 20 -1.60 -0.14 20.10
C PHE A 20 -1.68 -0.03 18.57
N ILE A 21 -2.64 -0.71 17.94
CA ILE A 21 -2.86 -0.58 16.50
C ILE A 21 -3.42 0.81 16.17
N THR A 22 -4.34 1.31 16.99
CA THR A 22 -4.91 2.65 16.85
C THR A 22 -3.83 3.72 17.01
N ASP A 23 -3.07 3.68 18.10
CA ASP A 23 -2.01 4.65 18.37
C ASP A 23 -0.94 4.65 17.27
N HIS A 24 -0.55 3.48 16.75
CA HIS A 24 0.48 3.41 15.72
C HIS A 24 -0.01 3.81 14.33
N TYR A 25 -1.15 3.29 13.87
CA TYR A 25 -1.59 3.44 12.47
C TYR A 25 -2.61 4.55 12.25
N LEU A 26 -3.35 4.97 13.30
CA LEU A 26 -4.35 6.04 13.19
C LEU A 26 -3.88 7.35 13.82
N HIS A 27 -2.97 7.30 14.79
CA HIS A 27 -2.38 8.49 15.44
C HIS A 27 -0.88 8.67 15.16
N GLU A 28 -0.30 7.86 14.27
CA GLU A 28 1.09 7.97 13.81
C GLU A 28 2.15 7.92 14.92
N GLN A 29 1.82 7.34 16.08
CA GLN A 29 2.77 7.20 17.18
C GLN A 29 3.79 6.11 16.88
N SER A 30 5.06 6.38 17.17
CA SER A 30 6.08 5.33 17.06
C SER A 30 5.86 4.23 18.12
N TYR A 31 6.28 3.00 17.82
CA TYR A 31 6.26 1.92 18.83
C TYR A 31 7.09 2.26 20.07
N GLN A 32 8.10 3.13 19.96
CA GLN A 32 8.87 3.60 21.10
C GLN A 32 8.04 4.54 21.99
N ALA A 33 7.26 5.45 21.41
CA ALA A 33 6.37 6.34 22.17
C ALA A 33 5.31 5.54 22.94
N ILE A 34 4.70 4.54 22.29
CA ILE A 34 3.75 3.62 22.92
C ILE A 34 4.45 2.84 24.04
N ALA A 35 5.64 2.31 23.80
CA ALA A 35 6.42 1.58 24.81
C ALA A 35 6.64 2.41 26.08
N THR A 36 7.03 3.67 25.93
CA THR A 36 7.20 4.62 27.04
C THR A 36 5.87 4.87 27.78
N LYS A 37 4.76 5.07 27.05
CA LYS A 37 3.42 5.30 27.64
C LYS A 37 2.94 4.15 28.52
N TYR A 38 3.21 2.90 28.14
CA TYR A 38 2.76 1.71 28.86
C TYR A 38 3.83 1.05 29.74
N GLY A 39 5.03 1.61 29.83
CA GLY A 39 6.13 1.05 30.63
C GLY A 39 6.57 -0.35 30.19
N ILE A 40 6.50 -0.66 28.89
CA ILE A 40 6.88 -1.97 28.33
C ILE A 40 7.95 -1.82 27.25
N SER A 41 8.57 -2.93 26.85
CA SER A 41 9.55 -2.88 25.77
C SER A 41 8.90 -2.61 24.42
N ARG A 42 9.62 -1.90 23.54
CA ARG A 42 9.23 -1.66 22.14
C ARG A 42 8.89 -2.97 21.40
N GLU A 43 9.69 -4.01 21.61
CA GLU A 43 9.44 -5.31 20.97
C GLU A 43 8.14 -5.94 21.46
N ARG A 44 7.78 -5.75 22.75
CA ARG A 44 6.50 -6.23 23.27
C ARG A 44 5.31 -5.51 22.63
N VAL A 45 5.41 -4.18 22.43
CA VAL A 45 4.40 -3.41 21.67
C VAL A 45 4.23 -3.99 20.27
N ARG A 46 5.35 -4.18 19.54
CA ARG A 46 5.35 -4.73 18.18
C ARG A 46 4.69 -6.10 18.10
N GLN A 47 4.98 -6.99 19.05
CA GLN A 47 4.38 -8.32 19.11
C GLN A 47 2.86 -8.27 19.33
N ILE A 48 2.40 -7.44 20.28
CA ILE A 48 0.98 -7.27 20.57
C ILE A 48 0.24 -6.71 19.35
N ALA A 49 0.77 -5.63 18.75
CA ALA A 49 0.18 -5.05 17.54
C ALA A 49 0.17 -6.06 16.37
N SER A 50 1.26 -6.78 16.15
CA SER A 50 1.35 -7.80 15.10
C SER A 50 0.34 -8.94 15.30
N ALA A 51 0.13 -9.38 16.55
CA ALA A 51 -0.87 -10.40 16.87
C ALA A 51 -2.30 -9.92 16.56
N GLY A 52 -2.63 -8.66 16.87
CA GLY A 52 -3.91 -8.06 16.53
C GLY A 52 -4.10 -7.93 15.01
N LEU A 53 -3.09 -7.43 14.29
CA LEU A 53 -3.12 -7.31 12.82
C LEU A 53 -3.32 -8.67 12.12
N ARG A 54 -2.70 -9.74 12.63
CA ARG A 54 -2.91 -11.09 12.09
C ARG A 54 -4.38 -11.53 12.18
N LYS A 55 -5.07 -11.17 13.26
CA LYS A 55 -6.51 -11.44 13.42
C LYS A 55 -7.34 -10.62 12.45
N LEU A 56 -7.05 -9.31 12.33
CA LEU A 56 -7.73 -8.42 11.40
C LEU A 56 -7.57 -8.87 9.94
N ARG A 57 -6.40 -9.38 9.57
CA ARG A 57 -6.14 -9.91 8.22
C ARG A 57 -7.12 -11.02 7.81
N ASN A 58 -7.67 -11.76 8.77
CA ASN A 58 -8.64 -12.83 8.50
C ASN A 58 -10.07 -12.31 8.29
N SER A 59 -10.36 -11.05 8.65
CA SER A 59 -11.68 -10.45 8.41
C SER A 59 -12.03 -10.48 6.92
N LYS A 60 -13.23 -10.98 6.61
CA LYS A 60 -13.76 -10.99 5.24
C LYS A 60 -14.00 -9.57 4.73
N ARG A 61 -14.49 -8.67 5.60
CA ARG A 61 -14.78 -7.27 5.27
C ARG A 61 -13.51 -6.51 4.93
N LEU A 62 -12.44 -6.66 5.73
CA LEU A 62 -11.15 -6.03 5.43
C LEU A 62 -10.49 -6.60 4.17
N ARG A 63 -10.65 -7.90 3.90
CA ARG A 63 -10.15 -8.49 2.64
C ARG A 63 -10.88 -7.96 1.41
N SER A 64 -12.20 -7.82 1.46
CA SER A 64 -12.98 -7.20 0.37
C SER A 64 -12.54 -5.77 0.13
N LEU A 65 -12.43 -4.98 1.21
CA LEU A 65 -11.99 -3.59 1.16
C LEU A 65 -10.57 -3.45 0.58
N HIS A 66 -9.66 -4.35 0.95
CA HIS A 66 -8.32 -4.39 0.37
C HIS A 66 -8.35 -4.74 -1.12
N GLY A 67 -9.20 -5.69 -1.53
CA GLY A 67 -9.42 -6.01 -2.95
C GLY A 67 -9.94 -4.82 -3.74
N GLU A 68 -10.95 -4.11 -3.22
CA GLU A 68 -11.47 -2.88 -3.81
C GLU A 68 -10.39 -1.80 -3.93
N PHE A 69 -9.57 -1.62 -2.89
CA PHE A 69 -8.45 -0.68 -2.91
C PHE A 69 -7.40 -1.03 -3.98
N CYS A 70 -6.98 -2.29 -4.05
CA CYS A 70 -6.05 -2.76 -5.08
C CYS A 70 -6.61 -2.58 -6.49
N ASN A 71 -7.89 -2.93 -6.69
CA ASN A 71 -8.56 -2.74 -7.97
C ASN A 71 -8.64 -1.25 -8.33
N HIS A 72 -8.95 -0.37 -7.37
CA HIS A 72 -8.99 1.07 -7.62
C HIS A 72 -7.60 1.63 -7.99
N LEU A 73 -6.53 1.21 -7.30
CA LEU A 73 -5.17 1.57 -7.67
C LEU A 73 -4.80 1.07 -9.07
N GLN A 74 -5.16 -0.17 -9.38
CA GLN A 74 -4.93 -0.77 -10.70
C GLN A 74 -5.73 -0.03 -11.79
N THR A 75 -7.00 0.30 -11.55
CA THR A 75 -7.81 1.08 -12.49
C THR A 75 -7.23 2.48 -12.69
N ARG A 76 -6.83 3.19 -11.63
CA ARG A 76 -6.17 4.51 -11.79
C ARG A 76 -4.89 4.40 -12.61
N PHE A 77 -4.08 3.38 -12.36
CA PHE A 77 -2.86 3.11 -13.12
C PHE A 77 -3.17 2.80 -14.59
N ILE A 78 -4.14 1.93 -14.86
CA ILE A 78 -4.60 1.58 -16.20
C ILE A 78 -5.16 2.82 -16.91
N SER A 79 -6.01 3.63 -16.28
CA SER A 79 -6.56 4.85 -16.87
C SER A 79 -5.50 5.91 -17.17
N LEU A 80 -4.45 6.01 -16.35
CA LEU A 80 -3.28 6.86 -16.61
C LEU A 80 -2.48 6.40 -17.84
N ILE A 81 -2.54 5.11 -18.17
CA ILE A 81 -1.72 4.45 -19.18
C ILE A 81 -2.46 4.23 -20.50
N GLU A 82 -3.73 3.83 -20.47
CA GLU A 82 -4.53 3.40 -21.64
C GLU A 82 -4.70 4.50 -22.69
N PHE A 83 -4.58 5.76 -22.30
CA PHE A 83 -4.72 6.91 -23.21
C PHE A 83 -3.41 7.70 -23.38
N ASN A 84 -2.28 7.19 -22.87
CA ASN A 84 -1.04 7.94 -22.90
C ASN A 84 -0.14 7.54 -24.08
N PRO A 85 0.13 8.45 -25.04
CA PRO A 85 0.99 8.14 -26.19
C PRO A 85 2.42 7.72 -25.78
N GLN A 86 2.97 8.29 -24.71
CA GLN A 86 4.32 7.94 -24.23
C GLN A 86 4.40 6.51 -23.69
N TYR A 87 3.30 5.96 -23.17
CA TYR A 87 3.24 4.57 -22.76
C TYR A 87 3.29 3.63 -23.96
N PHE A 88 2.54 3.92 -25.02
CA PHE A 88 2.57 3.11 -26.25
C PHE A 88 3.94 3.13 -26.91
N ASP A 89 4.60 4.28 -26.95
CA ASP A 89 5.98 4.40 -27.45
C ASP A 89 6.96 3.59 -26.61
N LEU A 90 6.85 3.63 -25.28
CA LEU A 90 7.69 2.83 -24.38
C LEU A 90 7.48 1.32 -24.60
N ILE A 91 6.23 0.86 -24.72
CA ILE A 91 5.95 -0.56 -24.97
C ILE A 91 6.47 -0.99 -26.35
N ARG A 92 6.40 -0.11 -27.37
CA ARG A 92 6.99 -0.36 -28.68
C ARG A 92 8.51 -0.52 -28.58
N ASP A 93 9.20 0.39 -27.90
CA ASP A 93 10.65 0.32 -27.68
C ASP A 93 11.06 -0.96 -26.93
N ILE A 94 10.35 -1.29 -25.83
CA ILE A 94 10.62 -2.52 -25.07
C ILE A 94 10.48 -3.76 -25.96
N ARG A 95 9.43 -3.83 -26.80
CA ARG A 95 9.24 -4.96 -27.73
C ARG A 95 10.31 -5.03 -28.80
N GLU A 96 10.78 -3.90 -29.31
CA GLU A 96 11.86 -3.84 -30.28
C GLU A 96 13.20 -4.29 -29.67
N ARG A 97 13.47 -3.84 -28.45
CA ARG A 97 14.66 -4.25 -27.69
C ARG A 97 14.61 -5.73 -27.32
N GLN A 98 13.45 -6.27 -26.96
CA GLN A 98 13.28 -7.70 -26.68
C GLN A 98 13.63 -8.61 -27.87
N LYS A 99 13.62 -8.09 -29.11
CA LYS A 99 14.11 -8.84 -30.29
C LYS A 99 15.63 -8.96 -30.34
N ARG A 100 16.37 -8.11 -29.61
CA ARG A 100 17.84 -7.99 -29.64
C ARG A 100 18.48 -8.37 -28.31
N GLU A 101 17.78 -8.17 -27.19
CA GLU A 101 18.26 -8.44 -25.83
C GLU A 101 17.17 -9.07 -24.97
N TYR A 102 17.57 -9.90 -24.00
CA TYR A 102 16.64 -10.38 -22.99
C TYR A 102 16.28 -9.26 -22.00
N ILE A 103 15.01 -8.88 -21.95
CA ILE A 103 14.46 -7.97 -20.95
C ILE A 103 13.60 -8.79 -19.98
N SER A 104 14.06 -8.90 -18.73
CA SER A 104 13.28 -9.58 -17.69
C SER A 104 12.00 -8.82 -17.37
N TYR A 105 10.98 -9.55 -16.90
CA TYR A 105 9.72 -8.96 -16.47
C TYR A 105 9.92 -7.83 -15.45
N GLY A 106 10.82 -8.01 -14.48
CA GLY A 106 11.13 -6.98 -13.48
C GLY A 106 11.71 -5.70 -14.10
N LYS A 107 12.60 -5.83 -15.10
CA LYS A 107 13.18 -4.69 -15.82
C LYS A 107 12.12 -3.97 -16.66
N GLN A 108 11.23 -4.71 -17.30
CA GLN A 108 10.09 -4.16 -18.03
C GLN A 108 9.14 -3.39 -17.10
N GLN A 109 8.79 -3.96 -15.94
CA GLN A 109 7.95 -3.27 -14.95
C GLN A 109 8.61 -2.01 -14.40
N ALA A 110 9.91 -2.03 -14.12
CA ALA A 110 10.63 -0.85 -13.64
C ALA A 110 10.55 0.33 -14.61
N LEU A 111 10.71 0.08 -15.92
CA LEU A 111 10.59 1.10 -16.97
C LEU A 111 9.17 1.69 -17.02
N ILE A 112 8.14 0.84 -16.94
CA ILE A 112 6.74 1.28 -16.94
C ILE A 112 6.44 2.13 -15.68
N TYR A 113 6.89 1.69 -14.50
CA TYR A 113 6.70 2.45 -13.26
C TYR A 113 7.42 3.79 -13.29
N GLN A 114 8.63 3.85 -13.84
CA GLN A 114 9.37 5.10 -13.98
C GLN A 114 8.60 6.11 -14.83
N LEU A 115 8.07 5.67 -15.98
CA LEU A 115 7.22 6.51 -16.83
C LEU A 115 5.98 7.03 -16.06
N THR A 116 5.29 6.17 -15.30
CA THR A 116 4.13 6.61 -14.51
C THR A 116 4.50 7.58 -13.39
N ALA A 117 5.68 7.44 -12.77
CA ALA A 117 6.17 8.37 -11.76
C ALA A 117 6.51 9.73 -12.36
N ASP A 118 7.12 9.76 -13.55
CA ASP A 118 7.44 11.00 -14.28
C ASP A 118 6.16 11.73 -14.73
N MET A 119 5.15 11.00 -15.18
CA MET A 119 3.84 11.55 -15.52
C MET A 119 3.13 12.19 -14.32
N LEU A 120 3.17 11.52 -13.16
CA LEU A 120 2.63 12.06 -11.91
C LEU A 120 3.35 13.34 -11.50
N LYS A 121 4.68 13.40 -11.65
CA LYS A 121 5.46 14.62 -11.37
C LYS A 121 5.12 15.76 -12.34
N SER A 122 4.96 15.48 -13.63
CA SER A 122 4.61 16.51 -14.62
C SER A 122 3.17 17.02 -14.49
N GLY A 123 2.24 16.19 -14.00
CA GLY A 123 0.86 16.60 -13.74
C GLY A 123 0.68 17.53 -12.54
N HIS A 124 1.70 17.71 -11.72
CA HIS A 124 1.74 18.66 -10.60
C HIS A 124 2.44 19.99 -10.94
N ALA A 125 2.85 20.20 -12.21
CA ALA A 125 3.53 21.41 -12.65
C ALA A 125 2.59 22.47 -13.27
N THR A 126 1.28 22.29 -13.15
CA THR A 126 0.26 23.27 -13.55
C THR A 126 -0.64 23.59 -12.37
N ASP A 127 -0.14 24.43 -11.47
CA ASP A 127 -0.93 25.33 -10.61
C ASP A 127 -0.25 26.71 -10.66
#